data_AF-A0A8X6W4M3-F1
#
_entry.id   AF-A0A8X6W4M3-F1
#
_cell.length_a   1.000
_cell.length_b   1.000
_cell.length_c   1.000
_cell.angle_alpha   90.00
_cell.angle_beta   90.00
_cell.angle_gamma   90.00
#
_symmetry.space_group_name_H-M   'P 1'
#
loop_
_entity.id
_entity.type
_entity.pdbx_description
1 polymer ?
#
loop_
_entity_poly.entity_id
_entity_poly.type
_entity_poly.pdbx_seq_one_letter_code
_entity_poly.pdbx_strand_id
1 'polypeptide(L)'
;MLKIDWTDLLPDTINREWRKFVESLQIINDININRCIVVEQPEVIELHGFSDASQSAYVAVVYCKSVTSDGKMLVHLIASKS
;
A
#
# COMPACT_ATOMS: atom_id res chain seq x y z
N MET A 1 -0.15 32.55 -4.31
CA MET A 1 0.89 31.54 -4.02
C MET A 1 1.82 32.16 -3.00
N LEU A 2 2.01 31.52 -1.84
CA LEU A 2 2.94 32.04 -0.84
C LEU A 2 4.36 31.96 -1.44
N LYS A 3 5.05 33.10 -1.56
CA LYS A 3 6.45 33.18 -2.00
C LYS A 3 7.33 32.92 -0.77
N ILE A 4 7.63 31.65 -0.53
CA ILE A 4 8.39 31.19 0.63
C ILE A 4 9.67 30.55 0.08
N ASP A 5 10.83 30.99 0.56
CA ASP A 5 12.10 30.36 0.21
C ASP A 5 12.33 29.08 1.04
N TRP A 6 13.21 28.20 0.58
CA TRP A 6 13.44 26.89 1.22
C TRP A 6 13.97 26.98 2.66
N THR A 7 14.49 28.14 3.04
CA THR A 7 15.03 28.44 4.38
C THR A 7 14.03 29.12 5.29
N ASP A 8 12.90 29.58 4.75
CA ASP A 8 11.92 30.34 5.51
C ASP A 8 11.07 29.40 6.38
N LEU A 9 10.61 29.92 7.52
CA LEU A 9 9.71 29.19 8.39
C LEU A 9 8.37 28.96 7.69
N LEU A 10 7.92 27.71 7.70
CA LEU A 10 6.60 27.35 7.20
C LEU A 10 5.51 28.05 8.02
N PRO A 11 4.44 28.55 7.40
CA PRO A 11 3.26 29.04 8.10
C PRO A 11 2.78 28.01 9.12
N ASP A 12 2.39 28.48 10.31
CA ASP A 12 2.00 27.62 11.44
C ASP A 12 0.91 26.60 11.09
N THR A 13 0.02 26.96 10.16
CA THR A 13 -1.02 26.07 9.65
C THR A 13 -0.42 24.86 8.94
N ILE A 14 0.51 25.08 8.01
CA ILE A 14 1.17 24.02 7.24
C ILE A 14 2.07 23.19 8.15
N ASN A 15 2.83 23.83 9.04
CA ASN A 15 3.69 23.13 9.99
C ASN A 15 2.88 22.18 10.90
N ARG A 16 1.75 22.64 11.41
CA ARG A 16 0.84 21.82 12.23
C ARG A 16 0.28 20.64 11.44
N GLU A 17 -0.17 20.83 10.21
CA GLU A 17 -0.69 19.73 9.38
C GLU A 17 0.41 18.73 9.02
N TRP A 18 1.63 19.20 8.72
CA TRP A 18 2.78 18.33 8.50
C TRP A 18 3.13 17.50 9.73
N ARG A 19 3.14 18.12 10.92
CA ARG A 19 3.38 17.40 12.17
C ARG A 19 2.31 16.34 12.44
N LYS A 20 1.03 16.66 12.25
CA LYS A 20 -0.06 15.67 12.36
C LYS A 20 0.14 14.50 11.39
N PHE A 21 0.53 14.79 10.15
CA PHE A 21 0.82 13.74 9.16
C PHE A 21 1.97 12.86 9.65
N VAL A 22 3.10 13.43 10.07
CA VAL A 22 4.25 12.67 10.59
C VAL A 22 3.89 11.86 11.83
N GLU A 23 3.11 12.43 12.76
CA GLU A 23 2.61 11.75 13.94
C GLU A 23 1.69 10.59 13.56
N SER A 24 0.85 10.75 12.53
CA SER A 24 -0.01 9.67 12.03
C SER A 24 0.78 8.49 11.47
N LEU A 25 2.00 8.69 10.96
CA LEU A 25 2.85 7.60 10.47
C LEU A 25 3.28 6.63 11.57
N GLN A 26 3.19 7.01 12.85
CA GLN A 26 3.47 6.09 13.95
C GLN A 26 2.54 4.86 13.94
N ILE A 27 1.35 4.96 13.34
CA ILE A 27 0.44 3.84 13.17
C ILE A 27 1.05 2.68 12.36
N ILE A 28 2.07 2.96 11.54
CA ILE A 28 2.76 1.94 10.75
C ILE A 28 3.44 0.91 11.66
N ASN A 29 3.89 1.32 12.84
CA ASN A 29 4.52 0.41 13.80
C ASN A 29 3.54 -0.66 14.33
N ASP A 30 2.24 -0.37 14.29
CA ASP A 30 1.18 -1.27 14.74
C ASP A 30 0.63 -2.14 13.60
N ILE A 31 1.08 -1.92 12.36
CA ILE A 31 0.67 -2.72 11.21
C ILE A 31 1.30 -4.10 11.30
N ASN A 32 0.46 -5.11 11.56
CA ASN A 32 0.86 -6.51 11.48
C ASN A 32 0.35 -7.12 10.16
N ILE A 33 1.28 -7.53 9.30
CA ILE A 33 0.96 -8.20 8.03
C ILE A 33 1.19 -9.70 8.22
N ASN A 34 0.12 -10.49 8.06
CA ASN A 34 0.23 -11.94 8.04
C ASN A 34 1.14 -12.37 6.88
N ARG A 35 2.23 -13.10 7.19
CA ARG A 35 3.16 -13.60 6.17
C ARG A 35 2.60 -14.76 5.36
N CYS A 36 1.58 -15.47 5.87
CA CYS A 36 0.90 -16.49 5.10
C CYS A 36 -0.07 -15.83 4.12
N ILE A 37 0.26 -15.92 2.84
CA ILE A 37 -0.49 -15.29 1.74
C ILE A 37 -1.51 -16.24 1.09
N VAL A 38 -1.66 -17.44 1.65
CA VAL A 38 -2.61 -18.45 1.20
C VAL A 38 -3.46 -18.96 2.37
N VAL A 39 -4.70 -19.34 2.08
CA VAL A 39 -5.56 -20.09 3.00
C VAL A 39 -4.93 -21.46 3.33
N GLU A 40 -5.30 -22.02 4.49
CA GLU A 40 -4.96 -23.41 4.80
C GLU A 40 -5.71 -24.36 3.86
N GLN A 41 -5.01 -25.36 3.32
CA GLN A 41 -5.57 -26.33 2.37
C GLN A 41 -6.26 -25.67 1.16
N PRO A 42 -5.54 -24.85 0.38
CA PRO A 42 -6.11 -24.21 -0.79
C PRO A 42 -6.46 -25.27 -1.84
N GLU A 43 -7.67 -25.19 -2.37
CA GLU A 43 -8.10 -25.96 -3.53
C GLU A 43 -7.71 -25.25 -4.83
N VAL A 44 -7.85 -23.93 -4.86
CA VAL A 44 -7.52 -23.09 -6.02
C VAL A 44 -6.62 -21.93 -5.59
N ILE A 45 -5.59 -21.66 -6.39
CA ILE A 45 -4.72 -20.50 -6.25
C ILE A 45 -4.68 -19.77 -7.61
N GLU A 46 -4.89 -18.46 -7.58
CA GLU A 46 -4.90 -17.59 -8.74
C GLU A 46 -3.93 -16.42 -8.54
N LEU A 47 -3.23 -16.02 -9.60
CA LEU A 47 -2.41 -14.81 -9.63
C LEU A 47 -3.05 -13.77 -10.54
N HIS A 48 -3.33 -12.58 -9.98
CA HIS A 48 -4.03 -11.50 -10.66
C HIS A 48 -3.06 -10.32 -10.81
N GLY A 49 -2.59 -10.10 -12.03
CA GLY A 49 -1.68 -9.01 -12.36
C GLY A 49 -2.42 -7.80 -12.92
N PHE A 50 -2.13 -6.61 -12.40
CA PHE A 50 -2.59 -5.34 -12.95
C PHE A 50 -1.36 -4.50 -13.28
N SER A 51 -1.35 -3.85 -14.44
CA SER A 51 -0.34 -2.85 -14.75
C SER A 51 -1.00 -1.61 -15.31
N ASP A 52 -0.36 -0.46 -15.06
CA ASP A 52 -0.66 0.73 -15.84
C ASP A 52 -0.13 0.55 -17.27
N ALA A 53 -0.88 1.05 -18.25
CA ALA A 53 -0.51 1.00 -19.66
C ALA A 53 0.18 2.29 -20.11
N SER A 54 0.42 3.24 -19.19
CA SER A 54 1.08 4.50 -19.53
C SER A 54 2.56 4.28 -19.82
N GLN A 55 3.04 4.94 -20.87
CA GLN A 55 4.45 4.90 -21.26
C GLN A 55 5.34 5.67 -20.26
N SER A 56 4.73 6.49 -19.40
CA SER A 56 5.39 7.41 -18.48
C SER A 56 5.51 6.87 -17.06
N ALA A 57 4.74 5.84 -16.68
CA ALA A 57 4.78 5.23 -15.36
C ALA A 57 4.59 3.71 -15.47
N TYR A 58 5.68 2.96 -15.28
CA TYR A 58 5.65 1.50 -15.25
C TYR A 58 5.27 1.02 -13.86
N VAL A 59 3.97 1.07 -13.54
CA VAL A 59 3.45 0.48 -12.31
C VAL A 59 2.82 -0.87 -12.61
N ALA A 60 3.22 -1.90 -11.89
CA ALA A 60 2.60 -3.22 -11.92
C ALA A 60 2.43 -3.77 -10.51
N VAL A 61 1.33 -4.47 -10.28
CA VAL A 61 0.98 -5.12 -9.02
C VAL A 61 0.49 -6.54 -9.29
N VAL A 62 0.81 -7.47 -8.40
CA VAL A 62 0.35 -8.85 -8.47
C VAL A 62 -0.31 -9.23 -7.16
N TYR A 63 -1.54 -9.72 -7.25
CA TYR A 63 -2.30 -10.28 -6.13
C TYR A 63 -2.32 -11.81 -6.23
N CYS A 64 -2.24 -12.48 -5.08
CA CYS A 64 -2.52 -13.89 -4.93
C CYS A 64 -3.89 -14.06 -4.29
N LYS A 65 -4.78 -14.80 -4.95
CA LYS A 65 -6.08 -15.23 -4.42
C LYS A 65 -6.04 -16.73 -4.20
N SER A 66 -6.33 -17.18 -2.98
CA SER A 66 -6.42 -18.60 -2.65
C SER A 66 -7.80 -18.92 -2.09
N VAL A 67 -8.38 -20.04 -2.50
CA VAL A 67 -9.74 -20.46 -2.15
C VAL A 67 -9.71 -21.91 -1.69
N THR A 68 -10.39 -22.20 -0.58
CA THR A 68 -10.62 -23.56 -0.07
C THR A 68 -11.91 -24.16 -0.66
N SER A 69 -12.10 -25.47 -0.50
CA SER A 69 -13.31 -26.17 -0.95
C SER A 69 -14.59 -25.76 -0.22
N ASP A 70 -14.49 -25.25 1.02
CA ASP A 70 -15.61 -24.66 1.75
C ASP A 70 -15.85 -23.18 1.37
N GLY A 71 -15.12 -22.65 0.39
CA GLY A 71 -15.31 -21.32 -0.16
C GLY A 71 -14.63 -20.19 0.62
N LYS A 72 -13.85 -20.50 1.67
CA LYS A 72 -13.01 -19.47 2.32
C LYS A 72 -11.96 -18.97 1.34
N MET A 73 -11.75 -17.67 1.36
CA MET A 73 -10.88 -17.01 0.41
C MET A 73 -10.00 -15.99 1.11
N LEU A 74 -8.76 -15.91 0.64
CA LEU A 74 -7.77 -14.93 1.05
C LEU A 74 -7.16 -14.28 -0.19
N VAL A 75 -7.03 -12.96 -0.18
CA VAL A 75 -6.41 -12.20 -1.28
C VAL A 75 -5.33 -11.29 -0.70
N HIS A 76 -4.11 -11.41 -1.20
CA HIS A 76 -2.97 -10.59 -0.77
C HIS A 76 -2.22 -9.99 -1.95
N LEU A 77 -1.75 -8.75 -1.79
CA LEU A 77 -0.72 -8.18 -2.65
C LEU A 77 0.59 -8.91 -2.35
N ILE A 78 1.21 -9.52 -3.37
CA ILE A 78 2.43 -10.31 -3.20
C ILE A 78 3.66 -9.67 -3.85
N ALA A 79 3.45 -8.80 -4.84
CA ALA A 79 4.51 -8.05 -5.48
C ALA A 79 3.96 -6.75 -6.07
N SER A 80 4.79 -5.70 -6.05
CA SER A 80 4.54 -4.47 -6.79
C SER A 80 5.87 -3.91 -7.29
N LYS A 81 5.80 -3.17 -8.40
CA LYS A 81 6.92 -2.42 -8.97
C LYS A 81 6.38 -1.10 -9.50
N SER A 82 7.10 -0.01 -9.27
CA SER A 82 6.77 1.36 -9.66
C SER A 82 8.02 2.15 -10.00
#